data_AF-A0A2S4HF59-F1
#
_entry.id   AF-A0A2S4HF59-F1
#
_cell.length_a   1.000
_cell.length_b   1.000
_cell.length_c   1.000
_cell.angle_alpha   90.00
_cell.angle_beta   90.00
_cell.angle_gamma   90.00
#
_symmetry.space_group_name_H-M   'P 1'
#
loop_
_entity.id
_entity.type
_entity.pdbx_description
1 polymer ?
#
loop_
_entity_poly.entity_id
_entity_poly.type
_entity_poly.pdbx_seq_one_letter_code
_entity_poly.pdbx_strand_id
1 'polypeptide(L)'
;MQILRVTDAPGEYPDRLIYGVLEALHSYTLYECKGRDNISLGNPAETVVLDNLHLATAPSRIINQIMQSGQIVDRLILVDQQEDHDIQAPEGCTVDHHFVLVNCRFLPQSFSQKRDYYFDPADAVTTLLNLTKAA
;
A
#
# COMPACT_ATOMS: atom_id res chain seq x y z
N MET A 1 4.55 7.68 -11.97
CA MET A 1 3.90 6.74 -11.04
C MET A 1 4.13 7.22 -9.61
N GLN A 2 3.07 7.43 -8.86
CA GLN A 2 3.08 7.73 -7.44
C GLN A 2 3.09 6.42 -6.64
N ILE A 3 3.94 6.31 -5.63
CA ILE A 3 4.06 5.13 -4.78
C ILE A 3 3.63 5.47 -3.36
N LEU A 4 2.54 4.87 -2.94
CA LEU A 4 2.00 5.03 -1.58
C LEU A 4 2.27 3.74 -0.80
N ARG A 5 2.67 3.88 0.46
CA ARG A 5 2.71 2.75 1.40
C ARG A 5 1.56 2.89 2.38
N VAL A 6 0.84 1.79 2.62
CA VAL A 6 -0.22 1.71 3.61
C VAL A 6 0.10 0.58 4.58
N THR A 7 0.37 0.92 5.83
CA THR A 7 0.40 -0.06 6.91
C THR A 7 -1.01 -0.17 7.47
N ASP A 8 -1.66 -1.30 7.21
CA ASP A 8 -3.03 -1.60 7.56
C ASP A 8 -3.10 -2.32 8.91
N ALA A 9 -3.56 -1.61 9.95
CA ALA A 9 -3.69 -2.12 11.31
C ALA A 9 -2.42 -2.87 11.76
N PRO A 10 -1.34 -2.17 12.12
CA PRO A 10 -0.03 -2.81 12.35
C PRO A 10 -0.06 -3.89 13.43
N GLY A 11 0.09 -5.17 13.03
CA GLY A 11 -0.07 -6.39 13.84
C GLY A 11 -0.98 -7.44 13.16
N GLU A 12 -1.29 -8.55 13.84
CA GLU A 12 -2.21 -9.57 13.31
C GLU A 12 -3.68 -9.19 13.61
N TYR A 13 -4.33 -8.46 12.69
CA TYR A 13 -5.74 -8.06 12.86
C TYR A 13 -6.65 -8.72 11.83
N PRO A 14 -7.79 -9.30 12.28
CA PRO A 14 -8.77 -9.88 11.37
C PRO A 14 -9.54 -8.80 10.59
N ASP A 15 -9.78 -7.65 11.22
CA ASP A 15 -10.54 -6.53 10.64
C ASP A 15 -9.57 -5.55 9.97
N ARG A 16 -9.31 -5.80 8.70
CA ARG A 16 -8.43 -5.00 7.86
C ARG A 16 -9.11 -3.70 7.43
N LEU A 17 -8.51 -2.57 7.79
CA LEU A 17 -9.03 -1.22 7.53
C LEU A 17 -8.83 -0.81 6.07
N ILE A 18 -7.85 -1.42 5.38
CA ILE A 18 -7.56 -1.15 3.98
C ILE A 18 -8.78 -1.39 3.07
N TYR A 19 -9.70 -2.28 3.42
CA TYR A 19 -10.87 -2.54 2.56
C TYR A 19 -11.78 -1.32 2.43
N GLY A 20 -11.93 -0.51 3.48
CA GLY A 20 -12.65 0.77 3.37
C GLY A 20 -11.96 1.76 2.44
N VAL A 21 -10.62 1.71 2.37
CA VAL A 21 -9.82 2.49 1.42
C VAL A 21 -10.06 2.01 -0.02
N LEU A 22 -10.02 0.70 -0.24
CA LEU A 22 -10.18 0.10 -1.56
C LEU A 22 -11.61 0.30 -2.12
N GLU A 23 -12.64 0.23 -1.28
CA GLU A 23 -14.02 0.48 -1.68
C GLU A 23 -14.24 1.90 -2.23
N ALA A 24 -13.44 2.86 -1.78
CA ALA A 24 -13.53 4.24 -2.23
C ALA A 24 -12.74 4.52 -3.52
N LEU A 25 -11.87 3.60 -3.95
CA LEU A 25 -11.12 3.74 -5.20
C LEU A 25 -12.02 3.46 -6.40
N HIS A 26 -11.98 4.34 -7.40
CA HIS A 26 -12.81 4.22 -8.60
C HIS A 26 -12.45 2.99 -9.46
N SER A 27 -11.15 2.67 -9.58
CA SER A 27 -10.64 1.54 -10.34
C SER A 27 -9.29 1.12 -9.78
N TYR A 28 -9.12 -0.17 -9.50
CA TYR A 28 -7.84 -0.73 -9.05
C TYR A 28 -7.67 -2.18 -9.47
N THR A 29 -6.41 -2.63 -9.53
CA THR A 29 -6.06 -4.06 -9.62
C THR A 29 -5.35 -4.48 -8.34
N LEU A 30 -5.90 -5.49 -7.66
CA LEU A 30 -5.37 -6.03 -6.42
C LEU A 30 -4.58 -7.31 -6.69
N TYR A 31 -3.35 -7.36 -6.19
CA TYR A 31 -2.53 -8.55 -6.17
C TYR A 31 -2.22 -8.96 -4.73
N GLU A 32 -2.59 -10.18 -4.36
CA GLU A 32 -2.18 -10.82 -3.10
C GLU A 32 -0.72 -11.29 -3.21
N CYS A 33 0.19 -10.72 -2.42
CA CYS A 33 1.62 -10.99 -2.49
C CYS A 33 2.11 -12.02 -1.47
N LYS A 34 1.28 -12.45 -0.50
CA LYS A 34 1.69 -13.41 0.54
C LYS A 34 2.26 -14.69 -0.06
N GLY A 35 3.51 -14.99 0.30
CA GLY A 35 4.24 -16.18 -0.15
C GLY A 35 4.61 -16.19 -1.63
N ARG A 36 4.49 -15.05 -2.32
CA ARG A 36 4.80 -14.95 -3.76
C ARG A 36 6.18 -14.33 -4.00
N ASP A 37 6.84 -14.79 -5.05
CA ASP A 37 8.04 -14.17 -5.61
C ASP A 37 7.76 -13.39 -6.90
N ASN A 38 6.58 -13.58 -7.49
CA ASN A 38 6.13 -12.90 -8.69
C ASN A 38 4.59 -12.74 -8.71
N ILE A 39 4.13 -11.90 -9.63
CA ILE A 39 2.71 -11.75 -9.98
C ILE A 39 2.50 -11.93 -11.48
N SER A 40 1.34 -12.45 -11.86
CA SER A 40 0.92 -12.56 -13.25
C SER A 40 0.29 -11.26 -13.70
N LEU A 41 1.06 -10.45 -14.42
CA LEU A 41 0.58 -9.18 -14.96
C LEU A 41 -0.36 -9.41 -16.15
N GLY A 42 -1.61 -9.02 -15.99
CA GLY A 42 -2.56 -8.86 -17.10
C GLY A 42 -2.51 -7.44 -17.65
N ASN A 43 -3.68 -6.86 -17.92
CA ASN A 43 -3.85 -5.42 -18.07
C ASN A 43 -4.32 -4.84 -16.73
N PRO A 44 -3.40 -4.37 -15.86
CA PRO A 44 -3.79 -3.74 -14.61
C PRO A 44 -4.49 -2.41 -14.88
N ALA A 45 -5.31 -2.00 -13.91
CA ALA A 45 -5.81 -0.63 -13.81
C ALA A 45 -4.67 0.35 -13.51
N GLU A 46 -4.93 1.65 -13.70
CA GLU A 46 -3.99 2.74 -13.41
C GLU A 46 -3.56 2.77 -11.93
N THR A 47 -4.41 2.28 -11.02
CA THR A 47 -4.04 2.03 -9.62
C THR A 47 -3.83 0.54 -9.40
N VAL A 48 -2.62 0.17 -8.96
CA VAL A 48 -2.28 -1.19 -8.55
C VAL A 48 -2.09 -1.24 -7.05
N VAL A 49 -2.64 -2.26 -6.42
CA VAL A 49 -2.52 -2.52 -4.98
C VAL A 49 -1.79 -3.84 -4.80
N LEU A 50 -0.65 -3.80 -4.13
CA LEU A 50 0.14 -4.96 -3.74
C LEU A 50 -0.13 -5.26 -2.27
N ASP A 51 -0.96 -6.28 -2.03
CA ASP A 51 -1.43 -6.63 -0.70
C ASP A 51 -0.53 -7.62 0.01
N ASN A 52 -0.41 -7.50 1.33
CA ASN A 52 0.48 -8.31 2.17
C ASN A 52 1.92 -8.37 1.65
N LEU A 53 2.45 -7.27 1.15
CA LEU A 53 3.75 -7.23 0.48
C LEU A 53 4.92 -7.63 1.40
N HIS A 54 4.83 -7.28 2.69
CA HIS A 54 5.76 -7.73 3.75
C HIS A 54 5.83 -9.26 3.93
N LEU A 55 4.84 -10.01 3.44
CA LEU A 55 4.80 -11.47 3.47
C LEU A 55 5.20 -12.10 2.12
N ALA A 56 5.61 -11.30 1.14
CA ALA A 56 6.12 -11.80 -0.12
C ALA A 56 7.49 -12.46 0.06
N THR A 57 7.77 -13.48 -0.73
CA THR A 57 9.09 -14.12 -0.80
C THR A 57 10.11 -13.23 -1.51
N ALA A 58 9.67 -12.41 -2.48
CA ALA A 58 10.52 -11.46 -3.18
C ALA A 58 9.77 -10.13 -3.48
N PRO A 59 9.54 -9.28 -2.46
CA PRO A 59 8.78 -8.03 -2.63
C PRO A 59 9.42 -7.08 -3.65
N SER A 60 10.75 -6.93 -3.63
CA SER A 60 11.49 -6.11 -4.60
C SER A 60 11.20 -6.52 -6.05
N ARG A 61 11.16 -7.83 -6.32
CA ARG A 61 10.91 -8.39 -7.65
C ARG A 61 9.49 -8.08 -8.11
N ILE A 62 8.49 -8.23 -7.23
CA ILE A 62 7.09 -7.91 -7.53
C ILE A 62 6.93 -6.43 -7.87
N ILE A 63 7.51 -5.53 -7.07
CA ILE A 63 7.49 -4.08 -7.34
C ILE A 63 8.14 -3.78 -8.69
N ASN A 64 9.32 -4.37 -8.96
CA ASN A 64 10.02 -4.20 -10.24
C ASN A 64 9.19 -4.71 -11.43
N GLN A 65 8.44 -5.81 -11.29
CA GLN A 65 7.57 -6.29 -12.36
C GLN A 65 6.55 -5.22 -12.77
N ILE A 66 5.94 -4.53 -11.81
CA ILE A 66 5.00 -3.43 -12.11
C ILE A 66 5.73 -2.26 -12.78
N MET A 67 6.84 -1.81 -12.18
CA MET A 67 7.61 -0.66 -12.68
C MET A 67 8.17 -0.87 -14.10
N GLN A 68 8.49 -2.11 -14.46
CA GLN A 68 9.08 -2.46 -15.76
C GLN A 68 8.06 -3.08 -16.73
N SER A 69 6.79 -3.15 -16.37
CA SER A 69 5.74 -3.82 -17.17
C SER A 69 5.43 -3.11 -18.49
N GLY A 70 5.80 -1.84 -18.64
CA GLY A 70 5.40 -0.99 -19.76
C GLY A 70 3.90 -0.62 -19.75
N GLN A 71 3.15 -1.07 -18.75
CA GLN A 71 1.75 -0.72 -18.54
C GLN A 71 1.64 0.69 -17.96
N ILE A 72 0.54 1.39 -18.24
CA ILE A 72 0.25 2.70 -17.66
C ILE A 72 -0.28 2.47 -16.25
N VAL A 73 0.63 2.54 -15.28
CA VAL A 73 0.31 2.50 -13.84
C VAL A 73 0.68 3.86 -13.25
N ASP A 74 -0.33 4.65 -12.95
CA ASP A 74 -0.17 5.97 -12.36
C ASP A 74 0.08 5.89 -10.86
N ARG A 75 -0.48 4.87 -10.20
CA ARG A 75 -0.36 4.68 -8.76
C ARG A 75 -0.06 3.25 -8.38
N LEU A 76 0.90 3.07 -7.48
CA LEU A 76 1.22 1.82 -6.83
C LEU A 76 1.01 1.97 -5.31
N ILE A 77 0.11 1.17 -4.74
CA ILE A 77 -0.17 1.12 -3.32
C ILE A 77 0.45 -0.15 -2.75
N LEU A 78 1.43 0.00 -1.88
CA LEU A 78 2.11 -1.08 -1.16
C LEU A 78 1.41 -1.27 0.19
N VAL A 79 0.79 -2.43 0.41
CA VAL A 79 0.07 -2.70 1.67
C VAL A 79 0.83 -3.71 2.52
N ASP A 80 1.02 -3.37 3.79
CA ASP A 80 1.61 -4.26 4.79
C ASP A 80 0.92 -4.14 6.15
N GLN A 81 1.31 -4.96 7.11
CA GLN A 81 0.85 -4.89 8.50
C GLN A 81 2.03 -4.65 9.46
N GLN A 82 3.17 -4.18 8.95
CA GLN A 82 4.40 -4.01 9.71
C GLN A 82 5.00 -2.63 9.42
N GLU A 83 4.69 -1.67 10.27
CA GLU A 83 5.05 -0.25 10.10
C GLU A 83 6.55 -0.02 9.91
N ASP A 84 7.37 -0.75 10.67
CA ASP A 84 8.83 -0.65 10.66
C ASP A 84 9.50 -1.65 9.72
N HIS A 85 8.72 -2.44 8.98
CA HIS A 85 9.28 -3.33 7.98
C HIS A 85 9.96 -2.51 6.88
N ASP A 86 11.21 -2.86 6.61
CA ASP A 86 11.93 -2.36 5.46
C ASP A 86 11.43 -3.11 4.22
N ILE A 87 10.44 -2.52 3.52
CA ILE A 87 10.03 -3.04 2.22
C ILE A 87 11.26 -2.92 1.32
N GLN A 88 11.91 -4.04 1.04
CA GLN A 88 13.03 -4.12 0.12
C GLN A 88 12.57 -3.65 -1.26
N ALA A 89 12.63 -2.34 -1.49
CA ALA A 89 12.18 -1.72 -2.71
C ALA A 89 13.32 -1.73 -3.74
N PRO A 90 13.01 -1.80 -5.05
CA PRO A 90 14.01 -1.62 -6.09
C PRO A 90 14.72 -0.27 -6.01
N GLU A 91 15.91 -0.19 -6.60
CA GLU A 91 16.60 1.08 -6.75
C GLU A 91 15.74 2.09 -7.54
N GLY A 92 15.67 3.33 -7.05
CA GLY A 92 14.82 4.39 -7.62
C GLY A 92 13.33 4.31 -7.23
N CYS A 93 12.92 3.30 -6.47
CA CYS A 93 11.58 3.23 -5.89
C CYS A 93 11.54 4.00 -4.55
N THR A 94 11.04 5.23 -4.59
CA THR A 94 10.83 6.06 -3.39
C THR A 94 9.35 6.06 -3.03
N VAL A 95 9.03 5.81 -1.76
CA VAL A 95 7.68 5.97 -1.23
C VAL A 95 7.38 7.45 -1.03
N ASP A 96 6.34 7.96 -1.69
CA ASP A 96 5.95 9.37 -1.61
C ASP A 96 5.24 9.68 -0.28
N HIS A 97 4.39 8.76 0.17
CA HIS A 97 3.63 8.87 1.42
C HIS A 97 3.49 7.52 2.10
N HIS A 98 3.56 7.52 3.44
CA HIS A 98 3.34 6.35 4.27
C HIS A 98 2.14 6.58 5.20
N PHE A 99 1.01 6.00 4.84
CA PHE A 99 -0.21 5.97 5.63
C PHE A 99 -0.17 4.82 6.64
N VAL A 100 -0.49 5.09 7.90
CA VAL A 100 -0.65 4.06 8.92
C VAL A 100 -2.11 4.09 9.39
N LEU A 101 -2.86 3.05 9.04
CA LEU A 101 -4.24 2.87 9.50
C LEU A 101 -4.19 2.26 10.90
N VAL A 102 -4.54 3.04 11.89
CA VAL A 102 -4.46 2.65 13.30
C VAL A 102 -5.83 2.18 13.77
N ASN A 103 -5.89 0.97 14.34
CA ASN A 103 -7.05 0.57 15.10
C ASN A 103 -7.04 1.30 16.45
N CYS A 104 -8.03 2.15 16.73
CA CYS A 104 -8.14 2.93 17.97
C CYS A 104 -8.10 2.09 19.25
N ARG A 105 -8.39 0.79 19.16
CA ARG A 105 -8.29 -0.14 20.30
C ARG A 105 -6.83 -0.48 20.64
N PHE A 106 -5.89 -0.21 19.75
CA PHE A 106 -4.49 -0.63 19.82
C PHE A 106 -3.57 0.46 19.28
N LEU A 107 -3.42 1.54 20.07
CA LEU A 107 -2.55 2.65 19.72
C LEU A 107 -1.08 2.20 19.66
N PRO A 108 -0.31 2.62 18.64
CA PRO A 108 1.12 2.39 18.63
C PRO A 108 1.78 3.10 19.81
N GLN A 109 2.87 2.51 20.33
CA GLN A 109 3.58 3.05 21.49
C GLN A 109 4.37 4.33 21.17
N SER A 110 4.65 4.56 19.89
CA SER A 110 5.37 5.73 19.40
C SER A 110 4.88 6.11 18.00
N PHE A 111 5.04 7.40 17.66
CA PHE A 111 4.67 7.95 16.37
C PHE A 111 5.90 8.53 15.67
N SER A 112 6.02 8.28 14.37
CA SER A 112 7.05 8.85 13.51
C SER A 112 6.52 10.10 12.80
N GLN A 113 7.29 11.19 12.82
CA GLN A 113 6.93 12.40 12.06
C GLN A 113 6.98 12.21 10.53
N LYS A 114 7.49 11.08 10.04
CA LYS A 114 7.56 10.75 8.61
C LYS A 114 6.33 9.99 8.10
N ARG A 115 5.37 9.71 8.97
CA ARG A 115 4.22 8.84 8.70
C ARG A 115 2.93 9.59 9.01
N ASP A 116 1.92 9.35 8.19
CA ASP A 116 0.59 9.93 8.34
C ASP A 116 -0.31 8.89 9.02
N TYR A 117 -0.70 9.14 10.28
CA TYR A 117 -1.50 8.21 11.07
C TYR A 117 -2.99 8.55 10.96
N TYR A 118 -3.81 7.53 10.71
CA TYR A 118 -5.25 7.65 10.56
C TYR A 118 -5.96 6.69 11.49
N PHE A 119 -6.78 7.25 12.37
CA PHE A 119 -7.59 6.51 13.34
C PHE A 119 -9.00 6.21 12.80
N ASP A 120 -9.44 6.99 11.82
CA ASP A 120 -10.65 6.75 11.04
C ASP A 120 -10.26 6.40 9.60
N PRO A 121 -10.65 5.21 9.08
CA PRO A 121 -10.44 4.85 7.68
C PRO A 121 -11.01 5.87 6.69
N ALA A 122 -12.10 6.59 7.04
CA ALA A 122 -12.70 7.60 6.17
C ALA A 122 -11.77 8.81 5.95
N ASP A 123 -10.98 9.19 6.96
CA ASP A 123 -9.99 10.27 6.84
C ASP A 123 -8.82 9.85 5.97
N ALA A 124 -8.38 8.59 6.10
CA ALA A 124 -7.35 8.00 5.25
C ALA A 124 -7.80 7.96 3.79
N VAL A 125 -9.03 7.48 3.55
CA VAL A 125 -9.69 7.49 2.23
C VAL A 125 -9.68 8.90 1.66
N THR A 126 -10.18 9.89 2.41
CA THR A 126 -10.30 11.27 1.93
C THR A 126 -8.93 11.83 1.56
N THR A 127 -7.91 11.58 2.36
CA THR A 127 -6.55 12.04 2.03
C THR A 127 -6.00 11.34 0.82
N LEU A 128 -6.14 10.01 0.73
CA LEU A 128 -5.67 9.23 -0.41
C LEU A 128 -6.36 9.72 -1.70
N LEU A 129 -7.69 9.92 -1.67
CA LEU A 129 -8.47 10.46 -2.79
C LEU A 129 -8.10 11.92 -3.15
N ASN A 130 -7.73 12.75 -2.18
CA ASN A 130 -7.26 14.10 -2.47
C ASN A 130 -5.89 14.07 -3.15
N LEU A 131 -5.01 13.17 -2.74
CA LEU A 131 -3.76 12.89 -3.46
C LEU A 131 -4.02 12.30 -4.84
N THR A 132 -5.16 11.62 -5.04
CA THR A 132 -5.55 11.11 -6.36
C THR A 132 -6.10 12.16 -7.31
N LYS A 133 -6.64 13.27 -6.81
CA LYS A 133 -7.21 14.34 -7.65
C LYS A 133 -6.24 15.46 -7.99
N ALA A 134 -5.10 15.54 -7.30
CA ALA A 134 -4.11 16.61 -7.46
C ALA A 134 -2.99 16.28 -8.46
N ALA A 135 -3.05 15.11 -9.12
CA ALA A 135 -2.07 14.64 -10.11
C ALA A 135 -2.61 14.78 -11.54
#